data_AF-A0A1Q5R5D4-F1
#
_entry.id   AF-A0A1Q5R5D4-F1
#
_cell.length_a   1.000
_cell.length_b   1.000
_cell.length_c   1.000
_cell.angle_alpha   90.00
_cell.angle_beta   90.00
_cell.angle_gamma   90.00
#
_symmetry.space_group_name_H-M   'P 1'
#
loop_
_entity.id
_entity.type
_entity.pdbx_description
1 polymer ?
#
loop_
_entity_poly.entity_id
_entity_poly.type
_entity_poly.pdbx_seq_one_letter_code
_entity_poly.pdbx_strand_id
1 'polypeptide(L)' 'MDNLRRFPAPWVMEEEEDCFRVKDANGFSICCVIHRNDMHSRRYQYAENYLSKDEARRIAKAISRLPELLRRPQY' A
#
# COMPACT_ATOMS: atom_id res chain seq x y z
N MET A 1 -25.03 -7.77 16.03
CA MET A 1 -23.78 -8.52 16.24
C MET A 1 -22.77 -8.01 15.24
N ASP A 2 -22.04 -7.03 15.74
CA ASP A 2 -20.71 -6.55 15.37
C ASP A 2 -20.25 -6.92 13.95
N ASN A 3 -20.17 -5.90 13.09
CA ASN A 3 -19.62 -5.97 11.75
C ASN A 3 -18.12 -6.32 11.84
N LEU A 4 -17.79 -7.60 12.09
CA LEU A 4 -16.45 -8.16 12.34
C LEU A 4 -15.50 -8.11 11.13
N ARG A 5 -15.86 -7.39 10.06
CA ARG A 5 -15.07 -7.28 8.83
C ARG A 5 -14.74 -5.82 8.55
N ARG A 6 -13.82 -5.22 9.29
CA ARG A 6 -13.32 -3.89 8.90
C ARG A 6 -11.96 -3.67 9.51
N PHE A 7 -10.92 -3.74 8.68
CA PHE A 7 -9.65 -3.07 8.94
C PHE A 7 -9.99 -1.61 9.29
N PRO A 8 -9.90 -1.19 10.56
CA PRO A 8 -10.34 0.13 10.96
C PRO A 8 -9.50 1.19 10.24
N ALA A 9 -10.21 2.19 9.70
CA ALA A 9 -9.57 3.43 9.31
C ALA A 9 -9.00 4.13 10.57
N PRO A 10 -7.92 4.93 10.44
CA PRO A 10 -7.17 5.22 9.22
C PRO A 10 -6.22 4.08 8.83
N TRP A 11 -6.04 3.85 7.54
CA TRP A 11 -4.95 3.01 7.04
C TRP A 11 -3.73 3.89 6.80
N VAL A 12 -2.59 3.51 7.38
CA VAL A 12 -1.33 4.26 7.30
C VAL A 12 -0.37 3.49 6.40
N MET A 13 0.23 4.22 5.45
CA MET A 13 1.33 3.71 4.65
C MET A 13 2.64 4.02 5.36
N GLU A 14 3.44 2.99 5.59
CA GLU A 14 4.80 3.08 6.09
C GLU A 14 5.78 2.70 4.99
N GLU A 15 6.87 3.45 4.91
CA GLU A 15 7.97 3.18 3.99
C GLU A 15 9.00 2.32 4.71
N GLU A 16 9.26 1.13 4.16
CA GLU A 16 10.39 0.28 4.51
C GLU A 16 11.42 0.31 3.37
N GLU A 17 12.62 -0.25 3.60
CA GLU A 17 13.75 -0.13 2.67
C GLU A 17 13.47 -0.71 1.27
N ASP A 18 12.75 -1.83 1.21
CA ASP A 18 12.42 -2.56 -0.02
C ASP A 18 10.91 -2.64 -0.32
N CYS A 19 10.07 -2.05 0.53
CA CYS A 19 8.62 -2.14 0.36
C CYS A 19 7.84 -1.01 1.03
N PHE A 20 6.61 -0.80 0.56
CA PHE A 20 5.63 0.03 1.24
C PHE A 20 4.61 -0.86 1.92
N ARG A 21 4.49 -0.71 3.24
CA ARG A 21 3.56 -1.49 4.05
C ARG A 21 2.36 -0.64 4.41
N VAL A 22 1.16 -1.17 4.20
CA VAL A 22 -0.08 -0.51 4.61
C VAL A 22 -0.59 -1.21 5.86
N LYS A 23 -0.67 -0.47 6.96
CA LYS A 23 -1.21 -0.95 8.24
C LYS A 23 -2.57 -0.33 8.52
N ASP A 24 -3.43 -1.07 9.21
CA ASP A 24 -4.67 -0.52 9.77
C ASP A 24 -4.40 0.26 11.06
N ALA A 25 -5.45 0.86 11.64
CA ALA A 25 -5.36 1.59 12.90
C ALA A 25 -4.96 0.71 14.11
N ASN A 26 -5.11 -0.62 14.00
CA ASN A 26 -4.71 -1.58 15.02
C ASN A 26 -3.27 -2.09 14.81
N GLY A 27 -2.55 -1.59 13.80
CA GLY A 27 -1.21 -2.03 13.44
C GLY A 27 -1.17 -3.34 12.62
N PHE A 28 -2.32 -3.86 12.20
CA PHE A 28 -2.42 -5.03 11.33
C PHE A 28 -1.94 -4.68 9.93
N SER A 29 -1.07 -5.51 9.38
CA SER A 29 -0.53 -5.30 8.03
C SER A 29 -1.52 -5.80 6.97
N ILE A 30 -2.16 -4.87 6.28
CA ILE A 30 -3.17 -5.16 5.25
C ILE A 30 -2.50 -5.54 3.94
N CYS A 31 -1.45 -4.81 3.56
CA CYS A 31 -0.78 -4.99 2.27
C CYS A 31 0.70 -4.66 2.40
N CYS A 32 1.52 -5.35 1.61
CA CYS A 32 2.93 -5.03 1.42
C CYS A 32 3.17 -4.93 -0.09
N VAL A 33 3.60 -3.75 -0.54
CA VAL A 33 3.92 -3.47 -1.94
C VAL A 33 5.43 -3.42 -2.09
N ILE A 34 6.00 -4.49 -2.62
CA ILE A 34 7.45 -4.63 -2.78
C ILE A 34 7.90 -3.83 -4.01
N HIS A 35 9.03 -3.14 -3.89
CA HIS A 35 9.69 -2.49 -5.02
C HIS A 35 11.16 -2.90 -5.09
N ARG A 36 11.73 -2.87 -6.30
CA ARG A 36 13.15 -3.16 -6.51
C ARG A 36 13.83 -1.96 -7.15
N ASN A 37 13.91 -0.88 -6.37
CA ASN A 37 14.46 0.39 -6.84
C ASN A 37 15.97 0.29 -7.18
N ASP A 38 16.68 -0.63 -6.53
CA ASP A 38 18.05 -1.00 -6.84
C ASP A 38 18.21 -1.48 -8.29
N MET A 39 17.25 -2.27 -8.78
CA MET A 39 17.24 -2.81 -10.14
C MET A 39 16.97 -1.73 -11.18
N HIS A 40 16.05 -0.81 -10.87
CA HIS A 40 15.74 0.36 -11.69
C HIS A 40 16.91 1.34 -11.77
N SER A 41 17.58 1.59 -10.65
CA SER A 41 18.73 2.52 -10.58
C SER A 41 19.92 2.03 -11.39
N ARG A 42 20.13 0.71 -11.44
CA ARG A 42 21.23 0.07 -12.18
C ARG A 42 20.86 -0.26 -13.64
N ARG A 43 19.65 0.10 -14.10
CA ARG A 43 19.13 -0.15 -15.46
C ARG A 43 19.30 -1.62 -15.90
N TYR A 44 19.00 -2.57 -15.01
CA TYR A 44 18.98 -3.97 -15.40
C TYR A 44 17.94 -4.22 -16.49
N GLN A 45 18.25 -5.15 -17.41
CA GLN A 45 17.38 -5.47 -18.56
C GLN A 45 15.97 -5.92 -18.15
N TYR A 46 15.82 -6.48 -16.94
CA TYR A 46 14.55 -7.01 -16.42
C TYR A 46 13.97 -6.14 -15.29
N ALA A 47 14.43 -4.89 -15.13
CA ALA A 47 13.92 -3.97 -14.12
C ALA A 47 12.42 -3.66 -14.32
N GLU A 48 11.95 -3.65 -15.55
CA GLU A 48 10.52 -3.45 -15.91
C GLU A 48 9.58 -4.53 -15.35
N ASN A 49 10.08 -5.72 -15.00
CA ASN A 49 9.29 -6.76 -14.36
C ASN A 49 9.00 -6.47 -12.87
N TYR A 50 9.63 -5.44 -12.30
CA TYR A 50 9.51 -5.08 -10.91
C TYR A 50 9.02 -3.64 -10.77
N LEU A 51 8.28 -3.36 -9.69
CA LEU A 51 7.83 -2.00 -9.40
C LEU A 51 9.03 -1.11 -9.02
N SER A 52 9.02 0.11 -9.55
CA SER A 52 9.87 1.20 -9.04
C SER A 52 9.33 1.72 -7.70
N LYS A 53 10.17 2.45 -6.94
CA LYS A 53 9.76 3.04 -5.66
C LYS A 53 8.54 3.96 -5.82
N ASP A 54 8.50 4.77 -6.87
CA ASP A 54 7.38 5.69 -7.12
C ASP A 54 6.09 4.99 -7.54
N GLU A 55 6.17 3.87 -8.25
CA GLU A 55 5.00 3.07 -8.59
C GLU A 55 4.43 2.37 -7.36
N ALA A 56 5.29 1.73 -6.57
CA ALA A 56 4.89 1.07 -5.34
C ALA A 56 4.28 2.06 -4.35
N ARG A 57 4.88 3.26 -4.20
CA ARG A 57 4.33 4.34 -3.38
C ARG A 57 2.94 4.77 -3.84
N ARG A 58 2.72 4.91 -5.16
CA ARG A 58 1.42 5.30 -5.71
C ARG A 58 0.35 4.25 -5.42
N ILE A 59 0.67 2.97 -5.59
CA ILE A 59 -0.23 1.85 -5.30
C ILE A 59 -0.57 1.81 -3.81
N ALA A 60 0.45 1.83 -2.93
CA ALA A 60 0.26 1.80 -1.49
C ALA A 60 -0.55 3.01 -0.98
N LYS A 61 -0.31 4.21 -1.52
CA LYS A 61 -1.10 5.41 -1.21
C LYS A 61 -2.56 5.25 -1.66
N ALA A 62 -2.82 4.70 -2.84
CA ALA A 62 -4.18 4.42 -3.30
C ALA A 62 -4.90 3.45 -2.35
N ILE A 63 -4.22 2.39 -1.92
CA ILE A 63 -4.75 1.41 -0.96
C ILE A 63 -5.08 2.06 0.38
N SER A 64 -4.19 2.90 0.92
CA SER A 64 -4.42 3.60 2.20
C SER A 64 -5.68 4.48 2.21
N ARG A 65 -6.13 4.94 1.03
CA ARG A 65 -7.33 5.78 0.87
C ARG A 65 -8.60 4.98 0.62
N LEU A 66 -8.53 3.67 0.43
CA LEU A 66 -9.70 2.82 0.18
C LEU A 66 -10.78 2.94 1.27
N PRO A 67 -10.48 3.05 2.57
CA PRO A 67 -11.52 3.21 3.59
C PRO A 67 -12.38 4.46 3.40
N GLU A 68 -11.79 5.55 2.92
CA GLU A 68 -12.48 6.80 2.63
C GLU A 68 -13.31 6.68 1.35
N LEU A 69 -12.76 6.02 0.32
CA LEU A 69 -13.43 5.83 -0.97
C LEU A 69 -14.59 4.83 -0.91
N LEU A 70 -14.48 3.81 -0.06
CA LEU A 70 -15.50 2.78 0.14
C LEU A 70 -16.55 3.17 1.19
N ARG A 71 -16.43 4.34 1.84
CA ARG A 71 -17.54 4.92 2.62
C ARG A 71 -18.64 5.31 1.64
N ARG A 72 -19.65 4.46 1.53
CA ARG A 72 -20.88 4.72 0.77
C ARG A 72 -21.42 6.10 1.18
N PRO A 73 -21.69 7.03 0.23
CA PRO A 73 -22.39 8.26 0.57
C PRO A 73 -23.75 7.88 1.17
N GLN A 74 -24.03 8.39 2.38
CA GLN A 74 -25.38 8.36 2.94
C GLN A 74 -26.22 9.30 2.06
N TYR A 75 -27.00 8.71 1.17
CA TYR A 75 -28.15 9.37 0.57
C TYR A 75 -29.27 9.45 1.61
#